data_AF-A0A4Q9M687-F1
#
_entry.id   AF-A0A4Q9M687-F1
#
_cell.length_a   1.000
_cell.length_b   1.000
_cell.length_c   1.000
_cell.angle_alpha   90.00
_cell.angle_beta   90.00
_cell.angle_gamma   90.00
#
_symmetry.space_group_name_H-M   'P 1'
#
loop_
_entity.id
_entity.type
_entity.pdbx_description
1 polymer ?
#
loop_
_entity_poly.entity_id
_entity_poly.type
_entity_poly.pdbx_seq_one_letter_code
_entity_poly.pdbx_strand_id
1 'polypeptide(L)'
;PAIDLEIVNRAVSLDGVTRDAALAGRPFPGPLIRGNIVRDRFQINGMEELSNESMAIAPSIHSHGLLLHMSNRAVGAAFVTYC
;
A
#
# COMPACT_ATOMS: atom_id res chain seq x y z
N PRO A 1 -12.89 -2.10 9.68
CA PRO A 1 -12.86 -2.43 8.23
C PRO A 1 -11.66 -3.33 7.96
N ALA A 2 -11.88 -4.48 7.34
CA ALA A 2 -10.82 -5.39 6.94
C ALA A 2 -10.73 -5.42 5.42
N ILE A 3 -9.52 -5.36 4.86
CA ILE A 3 -9.27 -5.40 3.42
C ILE A 3 -7.93 -6.08 3.13
N ASP A 4 -7.93 -6.92 2.11
CA ASP A 4 -6.71 -7.42 1.48
C ASP A 4 -6.30 -6.46 0.35
N LEU A 5 -5.04 -6.06 0.35
CA LEU A 5 -4.47 -5.10 -0.61
C LEU A 5 -3.28 -5.76 -1.31
N GLU A 6 -3.51 -6.22 -2.54
CA GLU A 6 -2.45 -6.76 -3.40
C GLU A 6 -1.42 -5.69 -3.75
N ILE A 7 -0.14 -5.99 -3.64
CA ILE A 7 0.96 -5.14 -4.07
C ILE A 7 1.67 -5.82 -5.23
N VAL A 8 1.41 -5.36 -6.46
CA VAL A 8 1.75 -6.08 -7.69
C VAL A 8 2.46 -5.19 -8.70
N ASN A 9 3.31 -5.78 -9.55
CA ASN A 9 3.81 -5.09 -10.74
C ASN A 9 2.83 -5.25 -11.91
N ARG A 10 2.47 -4.14 -12.58
CA ARG A 10 1.71 -4.16 -13.84
C ARG A 10 2.03 -2.99 -14.76
N ALA A 11 1.87 -3.23 -16.05
CA ALA A 11 1.91 -2.20 -17.06
C ALA A 11 0.70 -1.26 -16.94
N VAL A 12 0.95 0.05 -16.98
CA VAL A 12 -0.05 1.12 -17.01
C VAL A 12 0.26 2.10 -18.14
N SER A 13 -0.77 2.77 -18.68
CA SER A 13 -0.63 3.81 -19.70
C SER A 13 -1.57 4.96 -19.37
N LEU A 14 -1.09 5.88 -18.52
CA LEU A 14 -1.88 6.99 -17.98
C LEU A 14 -1.77 8.25 -18.84
N ASP A 15 -0.70 8.34 -19.63
CA ASP A 15 -0.36 9.44 -20.52
C ASP A 15 -0.19 8.97 -21.98
N GLY A 16 -0.65 7.75 -22.30
CA GLY A 16 -0.50 7.13 -23.62
C GLY A 16 0.82 6.38 -23.81
N VAL A 17 1.75 6.40 -22.84
CA VAL A 17 3.00 5.63 -22.89
C VAL A 17 3.01 4.53 -21.85
N THR A 18 3.04 3.27 -22.31
CA THR A 18 3.07 2.10 -21.44
C THR A 18 4.37 2.00 -20.66
N ARG A 19 4.26 1.80 -19.35
CA ARG A 19 5.39 1.50 -18.44
C ARG A 19 4.96 0.57 -17.32
N ASP A 20 5.89 -0.22 -16.80
CA ASP A 20 5.65 -1.00 -15.59
C ASP A 20 5.54 -0.09 -14.37
N ALA A 21 4.64 -0.44 -13.45
CA ALA A 21 4.43 0.24 -12.19
C ALA A 21 4.23 -0.77 -11.06
N ALA A 22 4.63 -0.39 -9.84
CA ALA A 22 4.20 -1.04 -8.62
C ALA A 22 2.86 -0.44 -8.17
N LEU A 23 1.84 -1.28 -8.04
CA LEU A 23 0.47 -0.87 -7.74
C LEU A 23 0.04 -1.38 -6.37
N ALA A 24 -0.63 -0.53 -5.60
CA ALA A 24 -1.34 -0.92 -4.39
C ALA A 24 -2.81 -1.17 -4.73
N GLY A 25 -3.14 -2.43 -4.99
CA GLY A 25 -4.43 -2.90 -5.49
C GLY A 25 -4.57 -2.71 -7.00
N ARG A 26 -5.79 -2.94 -7.48
CA ARG A 26 -6.18 -2.83 -8.90
C ARG A 26 -7.54 -2.15 -9.03
N PRO A 27 -7.77 -1.26 -10.02
CA PRO A 27 -6.82 -0.69 -11.00
C PRO A 27 -5.95 0.44 -10.40
N PHE A 28 -5.17 1.16 -11.23
CA PHE A 28 -4.52 2.42 -10.84
C PHE A 28 -5.47 3.61 -11.08
N PRO A 29 -5.57 4.58 -10.14
CA PRO A 29 -4.97 4.59 -8.81
C PRO A 29 -5.60 3.53 -7.90
N GLY A 30 -4.85 3.13 -6.86
CA GLY A 30 -5.29 2.12 -5.89
C GLY A 30 -6.65 2.43 -5.26
N PRO A 31 -7.34 1.41 -4.70
CA PRO A 31 -8.70 1.55 -4.22
C PRO A 31 -8.80 2.55 -3.05
N LEU A 32 -9.92 3.26 -2.96
CA LEU A 32 -10.22 4.12 -1.83
C LEU A 32 -10.47 3.28 -0.56
N ILE A 33 -9.55 3.35 0.40
CA ILE A 33 -9.74 2.80 1.74
C ILE A 33 -10.42 3.87 2.61
N ARG A 34 -11.61 3.56 3.14
CA ARG A 34 -12.42 4.49 3.94
C ARG A 34 -13.05 3.84 5.16
N GLY A 35 -13.36 4.66 6.15
CA GLY A 35 -14.02 4.25 7.40
C GLY A 35 -14.33 5.45 8.28
N ASN A 36 -14.95 5.20 9.42
CA ASN A 36 -15.40 6.21 10.39
C ASN A 36 -14.40 6.36 11.54
N ILE A 37 -13.93 7.60 11.77
CA ILE A 37 -12.89 7.95 12.75
C ILE A 37 -13.11 7.36 14.15
N VAL A 38 -14.35 7.31 14.64
CA VAL A 38 -14.63 6.95 16.05
C VAL A 38 -14.81 5.44 16.27
N ARG A 39 -15.15 4.68 15.22
CA ARG A 39 -15.64 3.30 15.37
C ARG A 39 -14.80 2.25 14.65
N ASP A 40 -14.01 2.66 13.67
CA ASP A 40 -13.37 1.71 12.79
C ASP A 40 -11.93 1.41 13.21
N ARG A 41 -11.67 0.13 13.42
CA ARG A 41 -10.31 -0.42 13.40
C ARG A 41 -10.01 -0.91 11.99
N PHE A 42 -9.06 -0.26 11.32
CA PHE A 42 -8.56 -0.72 10.03
C PHE A 42 -7.65 -1.94 10.21
N GLN A 43 -7.90 -2.95 9.40
CA GLN A 43 -7.09 -4.15 9.29
C GLN A 43 -6.77 -4.30 7.80
N ILE A 44 -5.62 -3.80 7.40
CA ILE A 44 -5.16 -3.81 6.01
C ILE A 44 -4.09 -4.88 5.92
N ASN A 45 -4.36 -5.93 5.15
CA ASN A 45 -3.43 -7.01 4.89
C ASN A 45 -2.78 -6.77 3.53
N GLY A 46 -1.50 -6.38 3.54
CA GLY A 46 -0.73 -6.19 2.31
C GLY A 46 -0.26 -7.54 1.76
N MET A 47 -0.71 -7.91 0.57
CA MET A 47 -0.29 -9.16 -0.10
C MET A 47 0.78 -8.81 -1.15
N GLU A 48 2.04 -9.05 -0.80
CA GLU A 48 3.19 -8.69 -1.62
C GLU A 48 3.44 -9.72 -2.74
N GLU A 49 3.35 -9.26 -3.98
CA GLU A 49 3.54 -10.05 -5.20
C GLU A 49 4.42 -9.29 -6.22
N LEU A 50 5.30 -8.43 -5.73
CA LEU A 50 6.27 -7.71 -6.57
C LEU A 50 7.39 -8.67 -7.00
N SER A 51 7.71 -8.66 -8.30
CA SER A 51 8.70 -9.55 -8.91
C SER A 51 9.59 -8.87 -9.96
N ASN A 52 9.29 -7.63 -10.34
CA ASN A 52 10.11 -6.87 -11.28
C ASN A 52 11.28 -6.21 -10.54
N GLU A 53 12.48 -6.78 -10.67
CA GLU A 53 13.71 -6.31 -10.02
C GLU A 53 14.24 -4.95 -10.52
N SER A 54 13.70 -4.42 -11.63
CA SER A 54 13.95 -3.03 -12.03
C SER A 54 13.27 -2.02 -11.08
N MET A 55 12.39 -2.49 -10.19
CA MET A 55 11.74 -1.73 -9.13
C MET A 55 12.05 -2.40 -7.78
N ALA A 56 11.89 -1.66 -6.68
CA ALA A 56 12.00 -2.27 -5.35
C ALA A 56 10.93 -3.36 -5.17
N ILE A 57 11.34 -4.56 -4.75
CA ILE A 57 10.44 -5.71 -4.60
C ILE A 57 9.90 -5.86 -3.17
N ALA A 58 10.50 -5.22 -2.17
CA ALA A 58 10.08 -5.24 -0.78
C ALA A 58 9.37 -3.91 -0.40
N PRO A 59 8.03 -3.85 -0.38
CA PRO A 59 7.28 -2.64 -0.10
C PRO A 59 7.05 -2.42 1.39
N SER A 60 6.94 -1.14 1.80
CA SER A 60 6.35 -0.76 3.08
C SER A 60 5.31 0.33 2.86
N ILE A 61 4.15 0.22 3.52
CA ILE A 61 2.99 1.08 3.25
C ILE A 61 2.78 2.04 4.41
N HIS A 62 2.98 3.33 4.16
CA HIS A 62 2.76 4.37 5.15
C HIS A 62 1.32 4.90 5.16
N SER A 63 0.65 4.81 6.30
CA SER A 63 -0.68 5.42 6.50
C SER A 63 -0.55 6.91 6.84
N HIS A 64 -0.44 7.73 5.81
CA HIS A 64 -0.18 9.17 5.95
C HIS A 64 -1.28 9.91 6.73
N GLY A 65 -0.87 10.68 7.74
CA GLY A 65 -1.77 11.53 8.53
C GLY A 65 -2.47 10.84 9.72
N LEU A 66 -2.24 9.54 9.95
CA LEU A 66 -2.76 8.85 11.13
C LEU A 66 -1.79 8.96 12.31
N LEU A 67 -2.33 9.24 13.51
CA LEU A 67 -1.53 9.35 14.74
C LEU A 67 -0.93 8.01 15.20
N LEU A 68 -1.59 6.89 14.89
CA LEU A 68 -1.17 5.51 15.21
C LEU A 68 -0.67 5.33 16.66
N HIS A 69 -1.35 5.96 17.61
CA HIS A 69 -1.01 5.87 19.03
C HIS A 69 -0.96 4.40 19.49
N MET A 70 0.13 4.02 20.17
CA MET A 70 0.42 2.64 20.60
C MET A 70 0.54 1.60 19.46
N SER A 71 0.56 2.04 18.20
CA SER A 71 0.61 1.18 17.01
C SER A 71 1.77 1.55 16.08
N ASN A 72 2.91 1.98 16.63
CA ASN A 72 4.06 2.50 15.86
C ASN A 72 4.55 1.54 14.76
N ARG A 73 4.47 0.22 14.98
CA ARG A 73 4.84 -0.79 13.96
C ARG A 73 3.98 -0.73 12.69
N ALA A 74 2.77 -0.16 12.78
CA ALA A 74 1.86 0.01 11.65
C ALA A 74 2.07 1.35 10.91
N VAL A 75 3.08 2.15 11.27
CA VAL A 75 3.41 3.40 10.57
C VAL A 75 3.90 3.12 9.16
N GLY A 76 4.69 2.07 8.94
CA GLY A 76 5.14 1.65 7.60
C GLY A 76 6.25 2.52 6.98
N ALA A 77 6.98 3.27 7.80
CA ALA A 77 8.24 3.86 7.40
C ALA A 77 9.34 2.80 7.51
N ALA A 78 9.84 2.33 6.36
CA ALA A 78 10.89 1.32 6.27
C ALA A 78 12.15 1.74 7.03
N PHE A 79 12.75 0.79 7.74
CA PHE A 79 13.94 0.93 8.61
C PHE A 79 13.79 1.89 9.81
N VAL A 80 12.60 2.45 10.05
CA VAL A 80 12.29 3.24 11.25
C VAL A 80 11.27 2.53 12.11
N THR A 81 10.18 2.05 11.49
CA THR A 81 9.03 1.46 12.19
C THR A 81 8.73 0.03 11.74
N TYR A 82 9.31 -0.39 10.62
CA TYR A 82 9.17 -1.71 10.01
C TYR A 82 10.45 -2.06 9.25
N CYS A 83 10.74 -3.36 9.06
CA CYS A 83 11.87 -3.83 8.26
C CYS A 83 11.40 -4.25 6.88
#